data_AF-A0A936CDU0-F1
#
_entry.id   AF-A0A936CDU0-F1
#
_cell.length_a   1.000
_cell.length_b   1.000
_cell.length_c   1.000
_cell.angle_alpha   90.00
_cell.angle_beta   90.00
_cell.angle_gamma   90.00
#
_symmetry.space_group_name_H-M   'P 1'
#
loop_
_entity.id
_entity.type
_entity.pdbx_description
1 polymer ?
#
loop_
_entity_poly.entity_id
_entity_poly.type
_entity_poly.pdbx_seq_one_letter_code
_entity_poly.pdbx_strand_id
1 'polypeptide(L)'
;MAAVGDGTYMFGNPTPFHFVSRAQDLPVLTVVFNNRRWGAVHRSTLSLYPQGAAAAEEEPPFSTLEPSPDYEKLVEACGGYGERVDDPAEVPAALARALHAVRVERRQAVLNVITEINYARTS
;
A
#
# COMPACT_ATOMS: atom_id res chain seq x y z
N MET A 1 1.70 12.24 8.32
CA MET A 1 1.10 11.35 7.31
C MET A 1 2.23 10.79 6.47
N ALA A 2 2.17 9.51 6.13
CA ALA A 2 3.09 8.87 5.18
C ALA A 2 2.30 8.43 3.95
N ALA A 3 2.94 8.51 2.78
CA ALA A 3 2.43 8.05 1.49
C ALA A 3 3.41 7.00 0.96
N VAL A 4 2.94 5.78 0.72
CA VAL A 4 3.79 4.63 0.35
C VAL A 4 3.12 3.76 -0.70
N GLY A 5 3.90 3.00 -1.47
CA GLY A 5 3.36 1.90 -2.26
C GLY A 5 3.08 0.66 -1.40
N ASP A 6 2.19 -0.21 -1.88
CA ASP A 6 1.90 -1.53 -1.29
C ASP A 6 3.16 -2.37 -1.04
N GLY A 7 4.07 -2.44 -2.02
CA GLY A 7 5.34 -3.16 -1.88
C GLY A 7 6.23 -2.58 -0.78
N THR A 8 6.27 -1.26 -0.62
CA THR A 8 7.02 -0.60 0.46
C THR A 8 6.39 -0.87 1.82
N TYR A 9 5.06 -0.81 1.90
CA TYR A 9 4.33 -1.09 3.13
C TYR A 9 4.53 -2.56 3.57
N MET A 10 4.47 -3.51 2.64
CA MET A 10 4.73 -4.93 2.89
C MET A 10 6.17 -5.18 3.39
N PHE A 11 7.18 -4.69 2.67
CA PHE A 11 8.59 -4.88 3.06
C PHE A 11 8.98 -4.10 4.32
N GLY A 12 8.28 -3.01 4.60
CA GLY A 12 8.51 -2.14 5.76
C GLY A 12 8.16 -2.77 7.11
N ASN A 13 7.68 -4.02 7.15
CA ASN A 13 7.23 -4.72 8.35
C ASN A 13 6.17 -3.90 9.11
N PRO A 14 4.91 -3.89 8.63
CA PRO A 14 3.87 -3.01 9.19
C PRO A 14 3.51 -3.36 10.64
N THR A 15 3.58 -4.63 11.04
CA THR A 15 3.26 -5.07 12.41
C THR A 15 4.10 -4.38 13.49
N PRO A 16 5.45 -4.41 13.47
CA PRO A 16 6.25 -3.70 14.46
C PRO A 16 6.05 -2.16 14.40
N PHE A 17 5.85 -1.58 13.21
CA PHE A 17 5.50 -0.17 13.09
C PHE A 17 4.21 0.17 13.86
N HIS A 18 3.15 -0.61 13.63
CA HIS A 18 1.86 -0.39 14.29
C HIS A 18 1.89 -0.70 15.78
N PHE A 19 2.70 -1.67 16.22
CA PHE A 19 2.95 -1.92 17.64
C PHE A 19 3.55 -0.68 18.31
N VAL A 20 4.64 -0.12 17.77
CA VAL A 20 5.30 1.05 18.35
C VAL A 20 4.38 2.27 18.33
N SER A 21 3.68 2.50 17.20
CA SER A 21 2.73 3.59 17.06
C SER A 21 1.66 3.55 18.16
N ARG A 22 1.10 2.36 18.44
CA ARG A 22 0.16 2.16 19.54
C ARG A 22 0.81 2.32 20.91
N ALA A 23 1.94 1.66 21.13
CA ALA A 23 2.61 1.62 22.43
C ALA A 23 3.13 2.98 22.90
N GLN A 24 3.29 3.94 21.98
CA GLN A 24 3.82 5.27 22.24
C GLN A 24 2.81 6.40 21.97
N ASP A 25 1.53 6.08 21.79
CA ASP A 25 0.46 7.05 21.47
C ASP A 25 0.83 8.01 20.31
N LEU A 26 1.38 7.45 19.23
CA LEU A 26 1.76 8.16 18.02
C LEU A 26 0.72 7.92 16.92
N PRO A 27 -0.38 8.70 16.85
CA PRO A 27 -1.41 8.50 15.84
C PRO A 27 -0.92 8.98 14.47
N VAL A 28 -0.44 8.03 13.67
CA VAL A 28 0.04 8.29 12.30
C VAL A 28 -0.98 7.77 11.29
N LEU A 29 -1.22 8.56 10.24
CA LEU A 29 -1.92 8.12 9.03
C LEU A 29 -0.92 7.62 7.99
N THR A 30 -1.10 6.39 7.53
CA THR A 30 -0.41 5.80 6.38
C THR A 30 -1.38 5.62 5.22
N VAL A 31 -1.09 6.22 4.08
CA VAL A 31 -1.84 6.01 2.83
C VAL A 31 -1.02 5.07 1.94
N VAL A 32 -1.62 3.94 1.59
CA VAL A 32 -1.03 2.91 0.73
C VAL A 32 -1.63 3.04 -0.66
N PHE A 33 -0.80 3.32 -1.66
CA PHE A 33 -1.17 3.26 -3.07
C PHE A 33 -0.93 1.84 -3.57
N ASN A 34 -2.03 1.09 -3.71
CA ASN A 34 -2.00 -0.34 -3.97
C ASN A 34 -2.31 -0.64 -5.44
N ASN A 35 -1.25 -0.76 -6.24
CA ASN A 35 -1.30 -1.21 -7.63
C ASN A 35 -0.98 -2.70 -7.78
N ARG A 36 -0.86 -3.44 -6.67
CA ARG A 36 -0.59 -4.88 -6.64
C ARG A 36 0.68 -5.25 -7.40
N ARG A 37 1.71 -4.41 -7.31
CA ARG A 37 2.93 -4.60 -8.09
C ARG A 37 4.16 -3.95 -7.47
N TRP A 38 5.28 -4.67 -7.49
CA TRP A 38 6.60 -4.05 -7.41
C TRP A 38 6.99 -3.37 -8.73
N GLY A 39 6.35 -2.26 -9.05
CA GLY A 39 6.53 -1.57 -10.34
C GLY A 39 7.97 -1.15 -10.62
N ALA A 40 8.72 -0.73 -9.59
CA ALA A 40 10.14 -0.40 -9.72
C ALA A 40 11.00 -1.63 -10.06
N VAL A 41 10.77 -2.75 -9.37
CA VAL A 41 11.48 -4.02 -9.61
C VAL A 41 11.24 -4.48 -11.05
N HIS A 42 9.99 -4.46 -11.50
CA HIS A 42 9.66 -4.84 -12.86
C HIS A 42 10.38 -3.98 -13.91
N ARG A 43 10.35 -2.65 -13.76
CA ARG A 43 11.03 -1.73 -14.69
C ARG A 43 12.54 -1.98 -14.72
N SER A 44 13.18 -2.18 -13.57
CA SER A 44 14.60 -2.50 -13.48
C SER A 44 14.93 -3.84 -14.16
N THR A 45 14.11 -4.87 -13.97
CA THR A 45 14.27 -6.17 -14.63
C THR A 45 14.21 -6.05 -16.15
N LEU A 46 13.22 -5.33 -16.69
CA LEU A 46 13.10 -5.12 -18.14
C LEU A 46 14.22 -4.27 -18.73
N SER A 47 14.78 -3.34 -17.95
CA SER A 47 15.92 -2.53 -18.38
C SER A 47 17.20 -3.35 -18.54
N LEU A 48 17.40 -4.38 -17.70
CA LEU A 48 18.59 -5.23 -17.73
C LEU A 48 18.43 -6.42 -18.68
N TYR A 49 17.22 -6.99 -18.73
CA TYR A 49 16.90 -8.19 -19.49
C TYR A 49 15.69 -7.96 -20.40
N PRO A 50 15.82 -7.13 -21.45
CA PRO A 50 14.70 -6.72 -22.29
C PRO A 50 14.06 -7.87 -23.10
N GLN A 51 14.75 -9.01 -23.22
CA GLN A 51 14.29 -10.26 -23.84
C GLN A 51 14.35 -11.44 -22.85
N GLY A 52 14.46 -11.17 -21.55
CA GLY A 52 14.49 -12.20 -20.52
C GLY A 52 13.11 -12.79 -20.26
N ALA A 53 13.05 -13.87 -19.46
CA ALA A 53 11.79 -14.58 -19.16
C ALA A 53 10.68 -13.63 -18.69
N ALA A 54 10.96 -12.74 -17.74
CA ALA A 54 9.98 -11.78 -17.23
C ALA A 54 9.46 -10.76 -18.27
N ALA A 55 10.13 -10.61 -19.42
CA ALA A 55 9.66 -9.75 -20.52
C ALA A 55 8.65 -10.45 -21.44
N ALA A 56 8.55 -11.78 -21.36
CA ALA A 56 7.63 -12.59 -22.16
C ALA A 56 6.31 -12.90 -21.42
N GLU A 57 6.25 -12.63 -20.12
CA GLU A 57 5.09 -12.95 -19.27
C GLU A 57 4.12 -11.76 -19.19
N GLU A 58 2.81 -12.03 -19.31
CA GLU A 58 1.76 -11.04 -19.07
C GLU A 58 1.69 -10.63 -17.59
N GLU A 59 1.93 -11.58 -16.69
CA GLU A 59 2.07 -11.39 -15.25
C GLU A 59 3.52 -11.65 -14.82
N PRO A 60 4.33 -10.60 -14.65
CA PRO A 60 5.76 -10.77 -14.45
C PRO A 60 6.08 -11.43 -13.10
N PRO A 61 6.82 -12.56 -13.08
CA PRO A 61 7.13 -13.28 -11.86
C PRO A 61 7.97 -12.40 -10.91
N PHE A 62 7.76 -12.57 -9.61
CA PHE A 62 8.43 -11.81 -8.53
C PHE A 62 8.22 -10.29 -8.57
N SER A 63 7.33 -9.78 -9.44
CA SER A 63 6.95 -8.36 -9.48
C SER A 63 5.45 -8.14 -9.33
N THR A 64 4.64 -9.19 -9.45
CA THR A 64 3.19 -9.20 -9.16
C THR A 64 2.95 -9.44 -7.67
N LEU A 65 2.07 -8.64 -7.07
CA LEU A 65 1.65 -8.72 -5.66
C LEU A 65 0.18 -9.16 -5.57
N GLU A 66 -0.16 -10.21 -6.31
CA GLU A 66 -1.50 -10.81 -6.29
C GLU A 66 -1.46 -12.24 -5.76
N PRO A 67 -2.41 -12.63 -4.88
CA PRO A 67 -3.43 -11.77 -4.26
C PRO A 67 -2.80 -10.73 -3.30
N SER A 68 -3.28 -9.49 -3.38
CA SER A 68 -2.81 -8.40 -2.51
C SER A 68 -3.38 -8.56 -1.11
N PRO A 69 -2.57 -8.42 -0.04
CA PRO A 69 -3.10 -8.43 1.32
C PRO A 69 -4.10 -7.30 1.58
N ASP A 70 -5.08 -7.56 2.44
CA ASP A 70 -5.97 -6.56 3.00
C ASP A 70 -5.20 -5.70 4.02
N TYR A 71 -4.39 -4.75 3.53
CA TYR A 71 -3.48 -3.95 4.36
C TYR A 71 -4.20 -3.17 5.47
N GLU A 72 -5.45 -2.76 5.24
CA GLU A 72 -6.30 -2.14 6.24
C GLU A 72 -6.57 -3.05 7.45
N LYS A 73 -6.58 -4.37 7.26
CA LYS A 73 -6.76 -5.34 8.35
C LYS A 73 -5.53 -5.48 9.24
N LEU A 74 -4.33 -5.19 8.73
CA LEU A 74 -3.11 -5.23 9.53
C LEU A 74 -3.10 -4.16 10.62
N VAL A 75 -3.57 -2.96 10.31
CA VAL A 75 -3.70 -1.90 11.32
C VAL A 75 -4.87 -2.15 12.27
N GLU A 76 -5.99 -2.72 11.79
CA GLU A 76 -7.11 -3.14 12.64
C GLU A 76 -6.68 -4.20 13.66
N ALA A 77 -5.85 -5.16 13.25
CA ALA A 77 -5.27 -6.17 14.14
C ALA A 77 -4.37 -5.54 15.24
N CYS A 78 -3.78 -4.37 14.97
CA CYS A 78 -3.05 -3.56 15.95
C CYS A 78 -3.96 -2.54 16.67
N GLY A 79 -5.28 -2.64 16.48
CA GLY A 79 -6.33 -1.80 17.03
C GLY A 79 -6.31 -0.35 16.57
N GLY A 80 -5.82 -0.09 15.37
CA GLY A 80 -6.00 1.18 14.67
C GLY A 80 -7.25 1.21 13.79
N TYR A 81 -7.34 2.22 12.93
CA TYR A 81 -8.40 2.38 11.93
C TYR A 81 -7.90 1.91 10.55
N GLY A 82 -8.61 0.98 9.92
CA GLY A 82 -8.33 0.55 8.56
C GLY A 82 -9.48 0.91 7.64
N GLU A 83 -9.18 1.44 6.45
CA GLU A 83 -10.17 1.60 5.38
C GLU A 83 -9.56 1.26 4.02
N ARG A 84 -10.32 0.56 3.18
CA ARG A 84 -10.00 0.28 1.79
C ARG A 84 -10.93 1.09 0.88
N VAL A 85 -10.37 1.68 -0.16
CA VAL A 85 -11.11 2.50 -1.13
C VAL A 85 -10.75 2.08 -2.55
N ASP A 86 -11.78 1.78 -3.34
CA ASP A 86 -11.67 1.39 -4.75
C ASP A 86 -12.10 2.50 -5.69
N ASP A 87 -13.12 3.26 -5.32
CA ASP A 87 -13.64 4.35 -6.13
C ASP A 87 -12.82 5.63 -5.86
N PRO A 88 -12.14 6.20 -6.88
CA PRO A 88 -11.44 7.47 -6.76
C PRO A 88 -12.32 8.61 -6.22
N ALA A 89 -13.63 8.60 -6.49
CA ALA A 89 -14.57 9.61 -6.01
C ALA A 89 -14.77 9.55 -4.48
N GLU A 90 -14.53 8.39 -3.86
CA GLU A 90 -14.67 8.20 -2.40
C GLU A 90 -13.41 8.58 -1.62
N VAL A 91 -12.25 8.71 -2.29
CA VAL A 91 -10.96 9.01 -1.66
C VAL A 91 -11.00 10.26 -0.78
N PRO A 92 -11.61 11.41 -1.18
CA PRO A 92 -11.70 12.57 -0.30
C PRO A 92 -12.46 12.31 0.99
N ALA A 93 -13.56 11.55 0.92
CA ALA A 93 -14.38 11.23 2.09
C ALA A 93 -13.68 10.23 3.02
N ALA A 94 -13.04 9.21 2.46
CA ALA A 94 -12.25 8.24 3.20
C ALA A 94 -11.04 8.87 3.89
N LEU A 95 -10.34 9.78 3.20
CA LEU A 95 -9.25 10.53 3.80
C LEU A 95 -9.72 11.38 4.98
N ALA A 96 -10.90 12.00 4.89
CA ALA A 96 -11.48 12.75 5.99
C ALA A 96 -11.77 11.86 7.21
N ARG A 97 -12.32 10.64 7.00
CA ARG A 97 -12.54 9.65 8.07
C ARG A 97 -11.22 9.19 8.72
N ALA A 98 -10.22 8.86 7.91
CA ALA A 98 -8.91 8.44 8.41
C ALA A 98 -8.19 9.56 9.19
N LEU A 99 -8.32 10.82 8.74
CA LEU A 99 -7.82 11.98 9.46
C LEU A 99 -8.58 12.23 10.77
N HIS A 100 -9.88 11.95 10.82
CA HIS A 100 -10.67 12.02 12.05
C HIS A 100 -10.14 11.01 13.09
N ALA A 101 -9.93 9.75 12.70
CA ALA A 101 -9.34 8.74 13.58
C ALA A 101 -7.99 9.19 14.17
N VAL A 102 -7.15 9.80 13.34
CA VAL A 102 -5.82 10.27 13.79
C VAL A 102 -5.89 11.52 14.67
N ARG A 103 -6.67 12.53 14.28
CA ARG A 103 -6.67 13.85 14.95
C ARG A 103 -7.60 13.94 16.15
N VAL A 104 -8.71 13.19 16.13
CA VAL A 104 -9.76 13.27 17.15
C VAL A 104 -9.70 12.05 18.05
N GLU A 105 -9.77 10.83 17.49
CA GLU A 105 -9.73 9.59 18.27
C GLU A 105 -8.32 9.27 18.80
N ARG A 106 -7.29 9.99 18.32
CA ARG A 106 -5.87 9.73 18.62
C ARG A 106 -5.45 8.28 18.31
N ARG A 107 -6.01 7.71 17.26
CA ARG A 107 -5.78 6.34 16.81
C ARG A 107 -5.03 6.34 15.47
N GLN A 108 -4.01 5.49 15.34
CA GLN A 108 -3.32 5.29 14.07
C GLN A 108 -4.27 4.80 12.97
N ALA A 109 -3.98 5.12 11.71
CA ALA A 109 -4.86 4.78 10.59
C ALA A 109 -4.09 4.32 9.34
N VAL A 110 -4.68 3.38 8.60
CA VAL A 110 -4.26 3.01 7.24
C VAL A 110 -5.42 3.22 6.28
N LEU A 111 -5.12 3.92 5.18
CA LEU A 111 -6.01 4.04 4.02
C LEU A 111 -5.38 3.29 2.84
N ASN A 112 -5.98 2.16 2.48
CA ASN A 112 -5.57 1.32 1.35
C ASN A 112 -6.31 1.77 0.08
N VAL A 113 -5.65 2.57 -0.75
CA VAL A 113 -6.22 3.12 -1.99
C VAL A 113 -5.86 2.20 -3.14
N ILE A 114 -6.86 1.57 -3.72
CA ILE A 114 -6.68 0.73 -4.91
C ILE A 114 -6.42 1.64 -6.11
N THR A 115 -5.31 1.37 -6.80
CA THR A 115 -4.93 2.06 -8.02
C THR A 115 -4.85 1.09 -9.19
N GLU A 116 -4.96 1.60 -10.41
CA GLU A 116 -4.89 0.78 -11.62
C GLU A 116 -3.60 -0.06 -11.70
N ILE A 117 -3.75 -1.29 -12.20
CA ILE A 117 -2.63 -2.16 -12.53
C ILE A 117 -2.22 -1.85 -13.97
N ASN A 118 -0.96 -1.47 -14.18
CA ASN A 118 -0.43 -1.23 -15.53
C ASN A 118 0.98 -1.81 -15.68
N TYR A 119 1.11 -2.85 -16.52
CA TYR A 119 2.37 -3.50 -16.85
C TYR A 119 3.07 -2.93 -18.09
N ALA A 120 2.48 -1.95 -18.77
CA ALA A 120 3.07 -1.33 -19.94
C ALA A 120 4.47 -0.76 -19.61
N ARG A 121 5.40 -0.90 -20.56
CA ARG A 121 6.69 -0.21 -20.50
C ARG A 121 6.43 1.29 -20.53
N THR A 122 6.49 1.94 -19.38
CA THR A 122 6.64 3.40 -19.33
C THR A 122 8.02 3.71 -19.91
N SER A 123 8.02 4.32 -21.09
CA SER A 123 9.18 4.84 -21.83
C SER A 123 9.99 5.85 -21.05
#